data_AF-A0AAU5R8X2-F1
#
_entry.id   AF-A0AAU5R8X2-F1
#
_cell.length_a   1.000
_cell.length_b   1.000
_cell.length_c   1.000
_cell.angle_alpha   90.00
_cell.angle_beta   90.00
_cell.angle_gamma   90.00
#
_symmetry.space_group_name_H-M   'P 1'
#
loop_
_entity.id
_entity.type
_entity.pdbx_description
1 polymer ?
#
loop_
_entity_poly.entity_id
_entity_poly.type
_entity_poly.pdbx_seq_one_letter_code
_entity_poly.pdbx_strand_id
1 'polypeptide(L)'
;MDERTAQWAVATVADVRDGWVCGARWAFSAQYRGLTLDTYGDTTDRRGRHQDAPGLVGIGLTRDPFTLTGPSACPVVLRGINLFGYPTAEVSDAFSDGLPPTLRISGDGLYLTAVSLHAEPVPVES
;
A
#
# COMPACT_ATOMS: atom_id res chain seq x y z
N MET A 1 -3.32 15.38 10.46
CA MET A 1 -2.12 14.68 10.95
C MET A 1 -0.92 15.58 10.77
N ASP A 2 0.05 15.61 11.69
CA ASP A 2 1.22 16.48 11.55
C ASP A 2 2.35 15.82 10.74
N GLU A 3 3.25 16.64 10.19
CA GLU A 3 4.38 16.20 9.36
C GLU A 3 5.29 15.19 10.09
N ARG A 4 5.44 15.37 11.41
CA ARG A 4 6.25 14.49 12.26
C ARG A 4 5.68 13.07 12.30
N THR A 5 4.36 12.92 12.34
CA THR A 5 3.69 11.62 12.31
C THR A 5 3.89 10.91 10.97
N ALA A 6 3.82 11.67 9.87
CA ALA A 6 4.09 11.13 8.54
C ALA A 6 5.57 10.69 8.38
N GLN A 7 6.51 11.51 8.86
CA GLN A 7 7.94 11.17 8.87
C GLN A 7 8.22 9.92 9.70
N TRP A 8 7.58 9.77 10.86
CA TRP A 8 7.76 8.60 11.71
C TRP A 8 7.22 7.32 11.07
N ALA A 9 6.04 7.37 10.43
CA ALA A 9 5.50 6.23 9.71
C ALA A 9 6.38 5.81 8.53
N VAL A 10 6.88 6.77 7.75
CA VAL A 10 7.78 6.49 6.62
C VAL A 10 9.13 5.93 7.12
N ALA A 11 9.69 6.49 8.19
CA ALA A 11 10.90 5.96 8.83
C ALA A 11 10.69 4.53 9.32
N THR A 12 9.54 4.25 9.94
CA THR A 12 9.18 2.91 10.42
C THR A 12 9.07 1.91 9.25
N VAL A 13 8.51 2.33 8.11
CA VAL A 13 8.47 1.49 6.90
C VAL A 13 9.87 1.23 6.35
N ALA A 14 10.77 2.22 6.40
CA ALA A 14 12.16 2.05 6.01
C ALA A 14 12.90 1.08 6.95
N ASP A 15 12.75 1.25 8.26
CA ASP A 15 13.35 0.38 9.27
C ASP A 15 12.85 -1.07 9.14
N VAL A 16 11.56 -1.26 8.84
CA VAL A 16 10.97 -2.58 8.59
C VAL A 16 11.54 -3.24 7.32
N ARG A 17 11.89 -2.45 6.29
CA ARG A 17 12.56 -2.98 5.08
C ARG A 17 13.99 -3.44 5.36
N ASP A 18 14.69 -2.76 6.26
CA ASP A 18 16.11 -3.03 6.57
C ASP A 18 16.31 -4.11 7.64
N GLY A 19 15.22 -4.76 8.09
CA GLY A 19 15.29 -5.93 8.98
C GLY A 19 14.66 -5.73 10.35
N TRP A 20 14.01 -4.59 10.62
CA TRP A 20 13.20 -4.46 11.83
C TRP A 20 11.92 -5.29 11.72
N VAL A 21 11.88 -6.38 12.46
CA VAL A 21 10.65 -7.13 12.68
C VAL A 21 9.88 -6.43 13.79
N CYS A 22 9.04 -5.44 13.44
CA CYS A 22 7.87 -5.19 14.28
C CYS A 22 7.11 -6.52 14.34
N GLY A 23 6.85 -7.03 15.55
CA GLY A 23 6.25 -8.35 15.77
C GLY A 23 4.84 -8.51 15.19
N ALA A 24 3.95 -9.23 15.87
CA ALA A 24 2.59 -9.41 15.38
C ALA A 24 1.71 -8.18 15.60
N ARG A 25 0.73 -7.95 14.70
CA ARG A 25 -0.45 -7.08 14.91
C ARG A 25 -0.14 -5.61 15.15
N TRP A 26 0.79 -5.05 14.38
CA TRP A 26 1.00 -3.61 14.34
C TRP A 26 0.38 -3.01 13.08
N ALA A 27 -0.05 -1.75 13.19
CA ALA A 27 -0.50 -0.96 12.07
C ALA A 27 -0.13 0.51 12.30
N PHE A 28 0.32 1.18 11.24
CA PHE A 28 0.63 2.61 11.22
C PHE A 28 -0.10 3.26 10.06
N SER A 29 -0.61 4.47 10.31
CA SER A 29 -1.26 5.29 9.30
C SER A 29 -0.59 6.65 9.22
N ALA A 30 -0.38 7.15 8.01
CA ALA A 30 0.19 8.46 7.74
C ALA A 30 -0.59 9.20 6.66
N GLN A 31 -0.95 10.46 6.89
CA GLN A 31 -1.61 11.28 5.91
C GLN A 31 -0.66 12.35 5.39
N TYR A 32 -0.52 12.44 4.07
CA TYR A 32 0.28 13.46 3.40
C TYR A 32 -0.40 13.91 2.11
N ARG A 33 -0.66 15.22 1.99
CA ARG A 33 -1.19 15.87 0.77
C ARG A 33 -2.43 15.17 0.18
N GLY A 34 -3.35 14.72 1.03
CA GLY A 34 -4.58 14.05 0.60
C GLY A 34 -4.44 12.56 0.29
N LEU A 35 -3.28 11.96 0.57
CA LEU A 35 -3.07 10.52 0.57
C LEU A 35 -2.93 10.02 2.00
N THR A 36 -3.54 8.88 2.29
CA THR A 36 -3.35 8.12 3.52
C THR A 36 -2.57 6.85 3.17
N LEU A 37 -1.41 6.68 3.80
CA LEU A 37 -0.58 5.50 3.79
C LEU A 37 -0.94 4.66 5.01
N ASP A 38 -1.38 3.43 4.81
CA ASP A 38 -1.58 2.44 5.85
C ASP A 38 -0.55 1.33 5.69
N THR A 39 0.15 0.98 6.76
CA THR A 39 1.09 -0.14 6.77
C THR A 39 0.80 -1.03 7.95
N TYR A 40 0.83 -2.34 7.74
CA TYR A 40 0.52 -3.28 8.82
C TYR A 40 1.31 -4.57 8.68
N GLY A 41 1.63 -5.15 9.84
CA GLY A 41 2.14 -6.50 9.96
C GLY A 41 1.11 -7.37 10.66
N ASP A 42 0.82 -8.51 10.07
CA ASP A 42 0.02 -9.57 10.68
C ASP A 42 0.86 -10.85 10.67
N THR A 43 0.79 -11.63 11.74
CA THR A 43 1.45 -12.94 11.76
C THR A 43 0.48 -14.07 11.56
N THR A 44 -0.84 -13.85 11.70
CA THR A 44 -1.76 -14.99 11.82
C THR A 44 -2.54 -15.21 10.52
N ASP A 45 -2.26 -16.29 9.77
CA ASP A 45 -3.30 -16.81 8.89
C ASP A 45 -4.44 -17.31 9.78
N ARG A 46 -5.52 -16.53 9.88
CA ARG A 46 -6.72 -16.87 10.66
C ARG A 46 -7.35 -18.21 10.26
N ARG A 47 -6.92 -18.81 9.14
CA ARG A 47 -7.38 -20.10 8.63
C ARG A 47 -6.31 -21.19 8.63
N GLY A 48 -5.07 -20.90 9.06
CA GLY A 48 -3.97 -21.88 9.18
C GLY A 48 -3.56 -22.55 7.87
N ARG A 49 -3.77 -21.91 6.72
CA ARG A 49 -3.43 -22.41 5.37
C ARG A 49 -2.06 -21.94 4.90
N HIS A 50 -1.47 -20.96 5.58
CA HIS A 50 -0.19 -20.34 5.25
C HIS A 50 0.66 -20.23 6.51
N GLN A 51 1.98 -20.21 6.33
CA GLN A 51 2.91 -20.01 7.44
C GLN A 51 2.75 -18.60 8.02
N ASP A 52 2.87 -18.50 9.35
CA ASP A 52 2.92 -17.23 10.05
C ASP A 52 4.20 -16.48 9.61
N ALA A 53 4.02 -15.34 8.93
CA ALA A 53 5.14 -14.52 8.45
C ALA A 53 5.32 -13.29 9.35
N PRO A 54 6.41 -13.20 10.14
CA PRO A 54 6.72 -11.98 10.88
C PRO A 54 7.14 -10.85 9.92
N GLY A 55 6.69 -9.62 10.20
CA GLY A 55 7.08 -8.42 9.44
C GLY A 55 5.91 -7.75 8.72
N LEU A 56 6.24 -6.97 7.68
CA LEU A 56 5.27 -6.20 6.88
C LEU A 56 4.42 -7.13 6.00
N VAL A 57 3.09 -7.06 6.16
CA VAL A 57 2.13 -7.85 5.37
C VAL A 57 1.42 -7.02 4.32
N GLY A 58 1.21 -5.73 4.58
CA GLY A 58 0.50 -4.89 3.65
C GLY A 58 0.88 -3.43 3.74
N ILE A 59 0.88 -2.81 2.56
CA ILE A 59 0.91 -1.36 2.39
C ILE A 59 -0.35 -0.98 1.61
N GLY A 60 -1.14 -0.06 2.13
CA GLY A 60 -2.27 0.58 1.46
C GLY A 60 -1.99 2.06 1.26
N LEU A 61 -2.42 2.60 0.12
CA LEU A 61 -2.49 4.02 -0.16
C LEU A 61 -3.92 4.33 -0.58
N THR A 62 -4.57 5.25 0.12
CA THR A 62 -5.92 5.70 -0.19
C THR A 62 -5.93 7.20 -0.41
N ARG A 63 -6.77 7.67 -1.32
CA ARG A 63 -7.04 9.10 -1.50
C ARG A 63 -8.10 9.55 -0.52
N ASP A 64 -7.91 10.75 0.03
CA ASP A 64 -8.94 11.43 0.79
C ASP A 64 -10.13 11.75 -0.15
N PRO A 65 -11.35 11.29 0.17
CA PRO A 65 -12.54 11.51 -0.64
C PRO A 65 -12.83 12.99 -0.95
N PHE A 66 -12.43 13.90 -0.06
CA PHE A 66 -12.66 15.33 -0.24
C PHE A 66 -11.64 16.00 -1.17
N THR A 67 -10.62 15.28 -1.61
CA THR A 67 -9.56 15.77 -2.52
C THR A 67 -9.69 15.23 -3.96
N LEU A 68 -10.83 14.62 -4.31
CA LEU A 68 -11.04 13.85 -5.53
C LEU A 68 -11.25 14.66 -6.83
N THR A 69 -10.95 15.96 -6.88
CA THR A 69 -11.27 16.77 -8.07
C THR A 69 -10.27 16.66 -9.23
N GLY A 70 -9.16 15.94 -9.07
CA GLY A 70 -8.13 15.83 -10.11
C GLY A 70 -6.94 14.92 -9.73
N PRO A 71 -5.80 15.02 -10.42
CA PRO A 71 -4.58 14.29 -10.06
C PRO A 71 -4.12 14.58 -8.63
N SER A 72 -3.53 13.59 -7.96
CA SER A 72 -2.89 13.80 -6.66
C SER A 72 -1.75 14.83 -6.79
N ALA A 73 -1.68 15.77 -5.84
CA ALA A 73 -0.58 16.73 -5.73
C ALA A 73 0.75 16.07 -5.34
N CYS A 74 0.71 14.83 -4.83
CA CYS A 74 1.89 14.03 -4.50
C CYS A 74 1.97 12.85 -5.48
N PRO A 75 3.04 12.74 -6.30
CA PRO A 75 3.20 11.60 -7.19
C PRO A 75 3.53 10.35 -6.38
N VAL A 76 2.87 9.24 -6.70
CA VAL A 76 3.19 7.91 -6.18
C VAL A 76 3.58 7.06 -7.37
N VAL A 77 4.87 6.77 -7.48
CA VAL A 77 5.43 6.12 -8.67
C VAL A 77 5.72 4.65 -8.39
N LEU A 78 5.13 3.78 -9.19
CA LEU A 78 5.44 2.36 -9.22
C LEU A 78 5.88 1.97 -10.64
N ARG A 79 7.11 1.45 -10.78
CA ARG A 79 7.69 1.08 -12.08
C ARG A 79 7.63 2.20 -13.13
N GLY A 80 7.81 3.45 -12.69
CA GLY A 80 7.74 4.63 -13.56
C GLY A 80 6.33 5.18 -13.81
N ILE A 81 5.27 4.51 -13.33
CA ILE A 81 3.87 4.93 -13.50
C ILE A 81 3.42 5.71 -12.27
N ASN A 82 2.94 6.94 -12.46
CA ASN A 82 2.33 7.73 -11.38
C ASN A 82 0.88 7.28 -11.15
N LEU A 83 0.67 6.47 -10.13
CA LEU A 83 -0.59 5.78 -9.86
C LEU A 83 -1.78 6.72 -9.62
N PHE A 84 -1.53 7.89 -9.03
CA PHE A 84 -2.57 8.88 -8.75
C PHE A 84 -2.49 10.12 -9.64
N GLY A 85 -1.63 10.10 -10.66
CA GLY A 85 -1.41 11.22 -11.58
C GLY A 85 -2.29 11.20 -12.83
N TYR A 86 -2.86 10.04 -13.16
CA TYR A 86 -3.55 9.77 -14.42
C TYR A 86 -4.90 9.08 -14.18
N PRO A 87 -5.81 9.12 -15.16
CA PRO A 87 -7.06 8.39 -15.09
C PRO A 87 -6.87 6.88 -14.87
N THR A 88 -7.85 6.24 -14.21
CA THR A 88 -7.82 4.80 -13.88
C THR A 88 -7.54 3.92 -15.10
N ALA A 89 -8.15 4.26 -16.24
CA ALA A 89 -7.98 3.52 -17.49
C ALA A 89 -6.53 3.58 -17.98
N GLU A 90 -5.92 4.78 -18.01
CA GLU A 90 -4.53 4.95 -18.44
C GLU A 90 -3.55 4.22 -17.52
N VAL A 91 -3.77 4.28 -16.20
CA VAL A 91 -2.93 3.54 -15.24
C VAL A 91 -3.07 2.03 -15.44
N SER A 92 -4.29 1.54 -15.67
CA SER A 92 -4.55 0.11 -15.91
C SER A 92 -3.92 -0.37 -17.21
N ASP A 93 -4.01 0.42 -18.29
CA ASP A 93 -3.40 0.13 -19.59
C ASP A 93 -1.86 0.09 -19.50
N ALA A 94 -1.28 0.93 -18.65
CA ALA A 94 0.15 0.91 -18.38
C ALA A 94 0.62 -0.37 -17.65
N PHE A 95 -0.30 -1.13 -17.05
CA PHE A 95 -0.08 -2.47 -16.50
C PHE A 95 -0.61 -3.57 -17.41
N SER A 96 -0.64 -3.36 -18.73
CA SER A 96 -1.17 -4.32 -19.72
C SER A 96 -0.52 -5.71 -19.69
N ASP A 97 0.73 -5.81 -19.23
CA ASP A 97 1.43 -7.10 -18.98
C ASP A 97 0.94 -7.82 -17.71
N GLY A 98 -0.02 -7.25 -17.00
CA GLY A 98 -0.60 -7.75 -15.77
C GLY A 98 -0.13 -7.02 -14.52
N LEU A 99 -1.05 -6.85 -13.58
CA LEU A 99 -0.71 -6.41 -12.23
C LEU A 99 0.02 -7.55 -11.50
N PRO A 100 1.07 -7.25 -10.69
CA PRO A 100 1.61 -8.21 -9.76
C PRO A 100 0.49 -8.86 -8.92
N PRO A 101 0.56 -10.17 -8.61
CA PRO A 101 -0.50 -10.87 -7.86
C PRO A 101 -0.70 -10.30 -6.45
N THR A 102 0.29 -9.57 -5.94
CA THR A 102 0.31 -8.85 -4.67
C THR A 102 -0.30 -7.45 -4.73
N LEU A 103 -0.45 -6.87 -5.93
CA LEU A 103 -0.93 -5.52 -6.13
C LEU A 103 -2.44 -5.52 -6.38
N ARG A 104 -3.16 -4.65 -5.69
CA ARG A 104 -4.56 -4.34 -5.93
C ARG A 104 -4.69 -2.85 -6.17
N ILE A 105 -5.51 -2.49 -7.14
CA ILE A 105 -5.85 -1.09 -7.45
C ILE A 105 -7.36 -0.97 -7.49
N SER A 106 -7.89 0.16 -7.02
CA SER A 106 -9.31 0.50 -7.13
C SER A 106 -9.45 1.97 -7.47
N GLY A 107 -10.51 2.31 -8.21
CA GLY A 107 -10.82 3.66 -8.63
C GLY A 107 -12.33 3.88 -8.69
N ASP A 108 -12.73 5.13 -8.85
CA ASP A 108 -14.13 5.56 -8.98
C ASP A 108 -14.58 5.68 -10.45
N GLY A 109 -13.75 5.22 -11.38
CA GLY A 109 -13.95 5.36 -12.82
C GLY A 109 -13.23 6.57 -13.43
N LEU A 110 -12.86 7.57 -12.64
CA LEU A 110 -12.04 8.70 -13.08
C LEU A 110 -10.59 8.48 -12.68
N TYR A 111 -10.31 8.40 -11.38
CA TYR A 111 -8.96 8.23 -10.85
C TYR A 111 -8.88 7.04 -9.88
N LEU A 112 -7.68 6.50 -9.70
CA LEU A 112 -7.46 5.53 -8.62
C LEU A 112 -7.76 6.20 -7.28
N THR A 113 -8.51 5.51 -6.44
CA THR A 113 -8.88 5.93 -5.08
C THR A 113 -8.14 5.11 -4.03
N ALA A 114 -7.73 3.89 -4.36
CA ALA A 114 -6.84 3.11 -3.51
C ALA A 114 -5.88 2.22 -4.30
N VAL A 115 -4.73 1.96 -3.69
CA VAL A 115 -3.75 0.98 -4.14
C VAL A 115 -3.27 0.21 -2.91
N SER A 116 -3.19 -1.11 -2.98
CA SER A 116 -2.57 -1.90 -1.91
C SER A 116 -1.60 -2.93 -2.46
N LEU A 117 -0.51 -3.14 -1.74
CA LEU A 117 0.47 -4.20 -1.96
C LEU A 117 0.44 -5.12 -0.75
N HIS A 118 0.29 -6.41 -0.98
CA HIS A 118 0.29 -7.43 0.06
C HIS A 118 1.47 -8.39 -0.12
N ALA A 119 2.06 -8.88 0.97
CA ALA A 119 3.02 -9.97 0.89
C ALA A 119 2.37 -11.21 0.25
N GLU A 120 3.14 -11.98 -0.52
CA GLU A 120 2.64 -13.25 -1.03
C GLU A 120 2.45 -14.23 0.13
N PRO A 121 1.30 -14.92 0.21
CA PRO A 121 1.11 -15.97 1.20
C PRO A 121 2.09 -17.12 0.93
N VAL A 122 2.84 -17.54 1.95
CA VAL A 122 3.70 -18.73 1.88
C VAL A 122 2.87 -19.96 2.31
N PRO A 123 2.61 -20.93 1.42
CA PRO A 123 1.88 -22.15 1.80
C PRO A 123 2.60 -22.91 2.91
N VAL A 124 1.85 -23.61 3.77
CA VAL A 124 2.45 -24.56 4.71
C VAL A 124 2.92 -25.79 3.92
N GLU A 125 4.23 -26.11 3.98
CA GLU A 125 4.74 -27.38 3.47
C GLU A 125 4.10 -28.55 4.25
N SER A 126 3.56 -29.53 3.52
CA SER A 126 2.82 -30.68 4.06
C SER A 126 3.73 -31.75 4.64
#